data_AF-A0A679IP58-F1
#
_entry.id   AF-A0A679IP58-F1
#
_cell.length_a   1.000
_cell.length_b   1.000
_cell.length_c   1.000
_cell.angle_alpha   90.00
_cell.angle_beta   90.00
_cell.angle_gamma   90.00
#
_symmetry.space_group_name_H-M   'P 1'
#
loop_
_entity.id
_entity.type
_entity.pdbx_description
1 polymer ?
#
loop_
_entity_poly.entity_id
_entity_poly.type
_entity_poly.pdbx_seq_one_letter_code
_entity_poly.pdbx_strand_id
1 'polypeptide(L)'
;MSTDDARWNAYLHERHSREILREWARSLSFFRFCRAFGGHANDGDCLRAALAIASEAHLQDVFAQLGMALERLPQDHPEPVAGVHYPGAEFMKFVPAARGFGLPVRQPGRVTIAGAEVFAWLRAGRLDLSMSDADEPWDVTARTVRAAQSVELLLRPLAGLCIDPPQEGRNCLSPKSHPWLWADPADDHR
;
A
#
# COMPACT_ATOMS: atom_id res chain seq x y z
N MET A 1 -11.58 28.34 7.52
CA MET A 1 -11.60 26.85 7.58
C MET A 1 -12.93 26.42 8.16
N SER A 2 -13.60 25.44 7.53
CA SER A 2 -14.78 24.82 8.14
C SER A 2 -14.39 24.08 9.42
N THR A 3 -15.31 23.89 10.36
CA THR A 3 -15.11 23.07 11.57
C THR A 3 -14.66 21.65 11.21
N ASP A 4 -15.14 21.12 10.08
CA ASP A 4 -14.73 19.81 9.57
C ASP A 4 -13.27 19.78 9.07
N ASP A 5 -12.79 20.87 8.48
CA ASP A 5 -11.40 20.99 8.04
C ASP A 5 -10.45 21.08 9.24
N ALA A 6 -10.84 21.82 10.28
CA ALA A 6 -10.06 21.95 11.50
C ALA A 6 -9.94 20.62 12.25
N ARG A 7 -11.05 19.89 12.38
CA ARG A 7 -11.08 18.55 12.99
C ARG A 7 -10.26 17.54 12.18
N TRP A 8 -10.39 17.57 10.85
CA TRP A 8 -9.58 16.72 9.98
C TRP A 8 -8.09 17.01 10.12
N ASN A 9 -7.71 18.29 10.13
CA ASN A 9 -6.31 18.70 10.26
C ASN A 9 -5.71 18.26 11.62
N ALA A 10 -6.46 18.44 12.71
CA ALA A 10 -6.05 17.93 14.02
C ALA A 10 -5.88 16.41 14.02
N TYR A 11 -6.80 15.68 13.38
CA TYR A 11 -6.72 14.22 13.27
C TYR A 11 -5.54 13.76 12.41
N LEU A 12 -5.23 14.45 11.31
CA LEU A 12 -4.10 14.13 10.45
C LEU A 12 -2.77 14.26 11.19
N HIS A 13 -2.66 15.25 12.09
CA HIS A 13 -1.43 15.58 12.83
C HIS A 13 -1.39 15.05 14.26
N GLU A 14 -2.30 14.15 14.62
CA GLU A 14 -2.38 13.60 15.98
C GLU A 14 -1.13 12.80 16.38
N ARG A 15 -0.56 12.04 15.42
CA ARG A 15 0.65 11.22 15.64
C ARG A 15 1.92 11.86 15.10
N HIS A 16 1.82 12.51 13.94
CA HIS A 16 2.96 13.01 13.20
C HIS A 16 2.79 14.50 12.91
N SER A 17 3.81 15.29 13.23
CA SER A 17 3.79 16.72 12.93
C SER A 17 3.76 16.99 11.43
N ARG A 18 3.43 18.22 11.05
CA ARG A 18 3.46 18.67 9.64
C ARG A 18 4.85 18.52 9.05
N GLU A 19 5.88 18.80 9.84
CA GLU A 19 7.29 18.74 9.47
C GLU A 19 7.72 17.30 9.20
N ILE A 20 7.36 16.36 10.09
CA ILE A 20 7.65 14.94 9.92
C ILE A 20 6.97 14.38 8.66
N LEU A 21 5.67 14.66 8.48
CA LEU A 21 4.95 14.19 7.30
C LEU A 21 5.50 14.79 6.01
N ARG A 22 5.94 16.06 6.03
CA ARG A 22 6.62 16.71 4.92
C ARG A 22 7.97 16.05 4.61
N GLU A 23 8.78 15.79 5.63
CA GLU A 23 10.07 15.11 5.47
C GLU A 23 9.89 13.74 4.82
N TRP A 24 8.93 12.94 5.31
CA TRP A 24 8.65 11.63 4.75
C TRP A 24 8.08 11.69 3.33
N ALA A 25 7.15 12.62 3.07
CA ALA A 25 6.57 12.82 1.75
C ALA A 25 7.63 13.19 0.70
N ARG A 26 8.67 13.93 1.09
CA ARG A 26 9.78 14.33 0.21
C ARG A 26 10.89 13.27 0.11
N SER A 27 10.98 12.36 1.07
CA SER A 27 12.00 11.30 1.08
C SER A 27 11.56 10.02 0.36
N LEU A 28 10.28 9.90 0.01
CA LEU A 28 9.68 8.76 -0.69
C LEU A 28 9.16 9.18 -2.07
N SER A 29 9.60 8.48 -3.11
CA SER A 29 9.22 8.74 -4.49
C SER A 29 7.93 8.02 -4.89
N PHE A 30 7.70 6.83 -4.35
CA PHE A 30 6.64 5.90 -4.75
C PHE A 30 5.64 5.64 -3.63
N PHE A 31 6.11 5.48 -2.40
CA PHE A 31 5.22 5.29 -1.26
C PHE A 31 4.57 6.61 -0.82
N ARG A 32 3.32 6.51 -0.39
CA ARG A 32 2.53 7.61 0.19
C ARG A 32 2.06 7.24 1.57
N PHE A 33 2.24 8.15 2.53
CA PHE A 33 1.64 8.02 3.85
C PHE A 33 0.11 8.07 3.73
N CYS A 34 -0.54 7.07 4.30
CA CYS A 34 -1.98 6.95 4.36
C CYS A 34 -2.40 6.94 5.82
N ARG A 35 -3.11 8.00 6.23
CA ARG A 35 -3.74 8.09 7.54
C ARG A 35 -4.88 7.07 7.63
N ALA A 36 -4.97 6.35 8.73
CA ALA A 36 -6.07 5.43 9.03
C ALA A 36 -7.44 6.05 8.69
N PHE A 37 -8.37 5.21 8.21
CA PHE A 37 -9.74 5.61 7.89
C PHE A 37 -10.73 4.71 8.63
N GLY A 38 -11.34 5.24 9.69
CA GLY A 38 -12.63 4.75 10.19
C GLY A 38 -12.67 3.40 10.91
N GLY A 39 -12.29 3.37 12.19
CA GLY A 39 -12.96 2.61 13.25
C GLY A 39 -13.05 1.08 13.18
N HIS A 40 -12.58 0.41 12.14
CA HIS A 40 -12.52 -1.04 12.08
C HIS A 40 -11.20 -1.56 12.65
N ALA A 41 -11.23 -2.79 13.19
CA ALA A 41 -10.02 -3.47 13.61
C ALA A 41 -9.12 -3.64 12.37
N ASN A 42 -7.93 -3.06 12.44
CA ASN A 42 -6.86 -3.02 11.44
C ASN A 42 -6.65 -1.72 10.62
N ASP A 43 -7.35 -0.63 10.92
CA ASP A 43 -7.10 0.67 10.30
C ASP A 43 -5.95 1.41 11.00
N GLY A 44 -4.72 0.99 10.67
CA GLY A 44 -3.49 1.67 11.06
C GLY A 44 -3.05 2.72 10.04
N ASP A 45 -2.14 3.61 10.46
CA ASP A 45 -1.38 4.40 9.50
C ASP A 45 -0.45 3.47 8.73
N CYS A 46 -0.33 3.69 7.42
CA CYS A 46 0.53 2.86 6.58
C CYS A 46 1.16 3.66 5.44
N LEU A 47 2.28 3.18 4.94
CA LEU A 47 2.81 3.57 3.64
C LEU A 47 2.18 2.70 2.58
N ARG A 48 1.69 3.29 1.49
CA ARG A 48 1.12 2.54 0.34
C ARG A 48 1.81 2.89 -0.96
N ALA A 49 1.97 1.91 -1.83
CA ALA A 49 2.34 2.08 -3.23
C ALA A 49 1.48 1.15 -4.09
N ALA A 50 1.32 1.47 -5.37
CA ALA A 50 0.56 0.63 -6.29
C ALA A 50 1.23 0.61 -7.66
N LEU A 51 1.24 -0.57 -8.30
CA LEU A 51 1.79 -0.78 -9.64
C LEU A 51 0.68 -1.28 -10.57
N ALA A 52 0.57 -0.68 -11.75
CA ALA A 52 -0.32 -1.15 -12.80
C ALA A 52 0.21 -2.46 -13.39
N ILE A 53 -0.68 -3.46 -13.51
CA ILE A 53 -0.38 -4.78 -14.05
C ILE A 53 -1.29 -5.03 -15.25
N ALA A 54 -0.70 -5.10 -16.44
CA ALA A 54 -1.44 -5.20 -17.70
C ALA A 54 -1.74 -6.64 -18.14
N SER A 55 -0.92 -7.60 -17.71
CA SER A 55 -0.99 -9.00 -18.15
C SER A 55 -0.29 -9.93 -17.16
N GLU A 56 -0.43 -11.23 -17.35
CA GLU A 56 0.29 -12.25 -16.57
C GLU A 56 1.80 -12.20 -16.79
N ALA A 57 2.26 -12.01 -18.04
CA ALA A 57 3.69 -11.86 -18.33
C ALA A 57 4.28 -10.66 -17.58
N HIS A 58 3.56 -9.54 -17.59
CA HIS A 58 3.95 -8.34 -16.86
C HIS A 58 3.95 -8.56 -15.34
N LEU A 59 2.98 -9.31 -14.81
CA LEU A 59 2.95 -9.70 -13.40
C LEU A 59 4.20 -10.51 -13.02
N GLN A 60 4.61 -11.45 -13.87
CA GLN A 60 5.80 -12.26 -13.65
C GLN A 60 7.07 -11.40 -13.61
N ASP A 61 7.22 -10.45 -14.52
CA ASP A 61 8.37 -9.53 -14.55
C ASP A 61 8.42 -8.65 -13.29
N VAL A 62 7.27 -8.10 -12.87
CA VAL A 62 7.17 -7.30 -11.64
C VAL A 62 7.51 -8.14 -10.40
N PHE A 63 7.02 -9.37 -10.31
CA PHE A 63 7.32 -10.26 -9.20
C PHE A 63 8.81 -10.60 -9.14
N ALA A 64 9.42 -10.93 -10.27
CA ALA A 64 10.86 -11.18 -10.35
C ALA A 64 11.67 -9.95 -9.93
N GLN A 65 11.31 -8.75 -10.41
CA GLN A 65 11.98 -7.50 -10.04
C GLN A 65 11.89 -7.19 -8.54
N LEU A 66 10.78 -7.55 -7.90
CA LEU A 66 10.56 -7.38 -6.46
C LEU A 66 11.13 -8.53 -5.61
N GLY A 67 11.67 -9.58 -6.24
CA GLY A 67 12.16 -10.78 -5.53
C GLY A 67 11.05 -11.64 -4.94
N MET A 68 9.83 -11.55 -5.49
CA MET A 68 8.66 -12.33 -5.06
C MET A 68 8.45 -13.56 -5.94
N ALA A 69 7.91 -14.64 -5.35
CA ALA A 69 7.54 -15.83 -6.07
C ALA A 69 6.12 -15.73 -6.63
N LEU A 70 5.94 -16.04 -7.92
CA LEU A 70 4.63 -16.14 -8.55
C LEU A 70 4.13 -17.59 -8.45
N GLU A 71 3.20 -17.83 -7.53
CA GLU A 71 2.59 -19.15 -7.32
C GLU A 71 1.25 -19.23 -8.06
N ARG A 72 1.18 -20.10 -9.08
CA ARG A 72 -0.04 -20.39 -9.83
C ARG A 72 -0.80 -21.51 -9.14
N LEU A 73 -2.11 -21.32 -8.97
CA LEU A 73 -3.01 -22.32 -8.44
C LEU A 73 -3.66 -23.13 -9.58
N PRO A 74 -4.07 -24.37 -9.32
CA PRO A 74 -4.88 -25.16 -10.26
C PRO A 74 -6.17 -24.43 -10.66
N GLN A 75 -6.66 -24.68 -11.87
CA GLN A 75 -7.90 -24.07 -12.37
C GLN A 75 -9.11 -24.40 -11.48
N ASP A 76 -9.13 -25.59 -10.90
CA ASP A 76 -10.16 -26.15 -10.03
C ASP A 76 -9.88 -25.97 -8.52
N HIS A 77 -8.95 -25.08 -8.16
CA HIS A 77 -8.66 -24.74 -6.77
C HIS A 77 -9.95 -24.38 -5.99
N PRO A 78 -10.19 -24.97 -4.80
CA PRO A 78 -11.41 -24.75 -4.03
C PRO A 78 -11.56 -23.30 -3.57
N GLU A 79 -12.73 -22.70 -3.78
CA GLU A 79 -13.05 -21.35 -3.33
C GLU A 79 -14.29 -21.34 -2.43
N PRO A 80 -14.37 -20.39 -1.48
CA PRO A 80 -15.58 -20.22 -0.70
C PRO A 80 -16.73 -19.79 -1.61
N VAL A 81 -17.88 -20.45 -1.46
CA VAL A 81 -19.09 -20.11 -2.21
C VAL A 81 -19.81 -18.96 -1.50
N ALA A 82 -20.09 -17.88 -2.23
CA ALA A 82 -20.80 -16.74 -1.68
C ALA A 82 -22.18 -17.14 -1.11
N GLY A 83 -22.48 -16.69 0.10
CA GLY A 83 -23.73 -17.03 0.81
C GLY A 83 -23.72 -18.37 1.55
N VAL A 84 -22.66 -19.18 1.40
CA VAL A 84 -22.47 -20.39 2.20
C VAL A 84 -21.72 -20.05 3.48
N HIS A 85 -22.25 -20.50 4.61
CA HIS A 85 -21.59 -20.34 5.90
C HIS A 85 -20.57 -21.47 6.11
N TYR A 86 -19.33 -21.09 6.41
CA TYR A 86 -18.25 -22.01 6.75
C TYR A 86 -17.83 -21.77 8.20
N PRO A 87 -17.61 -22.83 9.01
CA PRO A 87 -16.87 -22.71 10.26
C PRO A 87 -15.49 -22.09 10.00
N GLY A 88 -14.98 -21.27 10.93
CA GLY A 88 -13.73 -20.53 10.72
C GLY A 88 -12.53 -21.42 10.35
N ALA A 89 -12.39 -22.59 10.98
CA ALA A 89 -11.32 -23.53 10.66
C ALA A 89 -11.44 -24.14 9.26
N GLU A 90 -12.65 -24.22 8.70
CA GLU A 90 -12.88 -24.66 7.32
C GLU A 90 -12.61 -23.53 6.34
N PHE A 91 -13.06 -22.31 6.66
CA PHE A 91 -12.81 -21.13 5.84
C PHE A 91 -11.32 -20.85 5.66
N MET A 92 -10.51 -21.03 6.71
CA MET A 92 -9.05 -20.86 6.67
C MET A 92 -8.31 -21.84 5.73
N LYS A 93 -8.99 -22.89 5.23
CA LYS A 93 -8.39 -23.82 4.25
C LYS A 93 -8.42 -23.29 2.83
N PHE A 94 -9.27 -22.31 2.51
CA PHE A 94 -9.32 -21.72 1.18
C PHE A 94 -8.10 -20.83 0.96
N VAL A 95 -7.34 -21.09 -0.11
CA VAL A 95 -6.20 -20.22 -0.47
C VAL A 95 -6.73 -19.02 -1.27
N PRO A 96 -6.50 -17.78 -0.82
CA PRO A 96 -6.96 -16.62 -1.56
C PRO A 96 -6.28 -16.53 -2.93
N ALA A 97 -7.08 -16.36 -3.97
CA ALA A 97 -6.61 -16.30 -5.35
C ALA A 97 -6.93 -14.94 -6.01
N ALA A 98 -6.00 -14.44 -6.80
CA ALA A 98 -6.21 -13.37 -7.76
C ALA A 98 -6.60 -13.97 -9.12
N ARG A 99 -7.60 -13.36 -9.77
CA ARG A 99 -8.11 -13.74 -11.09
C ARG A 99 -7.73 -12.69 -12.14
N GLY A 100 -7.80 -13.06 -13.42
CA GLY A 100 -7.53 -12.15 -14.54
C GLY A 100 -6.16 -12.31 -15.21
N PHE A 101 -5.39 -13.33 -14.82
CA PHE A 101 -4.03 -13.58 -15.32
C PHE A 101 -3.90 -15.01 -15.90
N GLY A 102 -4.89 -15.46 -16.69
CA GLY A 102 -4.93 -16.82 -17.22
C GLY A 102 -5.35 -17.84 -16.15
N LEU A 103 -4.38 -18.37 -15.40
CA LEU A 103 -4.64 -19.21 -14.22
C LEU A 103 -4.85 -18.35 -12.97
N PRO A 104 -5.60 -18.84 -11.96
CA PRO A 104 -5.62 -18.21 -10.65
C PRO A 104 -4.20 -18.14 -10.07
N VAL A 105 -3.83 -16.97 -9.57
CA VAL A 105 -2.54 -16.73 -8.91
C VAL A 105 -2.79 -16.63 -7.42
N ARG A 106 -1.99 -17.28 -6.59
CA ARG A 106 -2.10 -17.14 -5.13
C ARG A 106 -1.85 -15.70 -4.71
N GLN A 107 -2.68 -15.15 -3.83
CA GLN A 107 -2.44 -13.84 -3.26
C GLN A 107 -1.14 -13.83 -2.44
N PRO A 108 -0.23 -12.86 -2.66
CA PRO A 108 1.07 -12.85 -1.96
C PRO A 108 0.93 -12.73 -0.44
N GLY A 109 0.08 -11.81 0.03
CA GLY A 109 -0.06 -11.54 1.45
C GLY A 109 1.18 -10.86 2.03
N ARG A 110 1.66 -11.30 3.20
CA ARG A 110 2.90 -10.80 3.79
C ARG A 110 4.11 -11.45 3.10
N VAL A 111 4.98 -10.61 2.55
CA VAL A 111 6.21 -11.00 1.85
C VAL A 111 7.38 -10.16 2.34
N THR A 112 8.60 -10.61 2.04
CA THR A 112 9.82 -9.85 2.32
C THR A 112 10.39 -9.27 1.03
N ILE A 113 10.51 -7.95 0.94
CA ILE A 113 11.10 -7.24 -0.22
C ILE A 113 12.25 -6.38 0.31
N ALA A 114 13.45 -6.53 -0.27
CA ALA A 114 14.66 -5.83 0.18
C ALA A 114 14.92 -5.95 1.71
N GLY A 115 14.54 -7.08 2.32
CA GLY A 115 14.67 -7.32 3.77
C GLY A 115 13.57 -6.68 4.64
N ALA A 116 12.62 -5.96 4.05
CA ALA A 116 11.49 -5.36 4.76
C ALA A 116 10.22 -6.21 4.61
N GLU A 117 9.41 -6.29 5.67
CA GLU A 117 8.07 -6.87 5.59
C GLU A 117 7.13 -5.93 4.82
N VAL A 118 6.49 -6.47 3.80
CA VAL A 118 5.54 -5.75 2.94
C VAL A 118 4.29 -6.61 2.80
N PHE A 119 3.12 -6.02 3.00
CA PHE A 119 1.87 -6.66 2.60
C PHE A 119 1.59 -6.34 1.14
N ALA A 120 1.60 -7.36 0.30
CA ALA A 120 1.38 -7.30 -1.13
C ALA A 120 0.05 -7.98 -1.50
N TRP A 121 -0.79 -7.28 -2.27
CA TRP A 121 -2.11 -7.79 -2.64
C TRP A 121 -2.46 -7.49 -4.08
N LEU A 122 -2.86 -8.51 -4.83
CA LEU A 122 -3.29 -8.37 -6.21
C LEU A 122 -4.76 -7.98 -6.29
N ARG A 123 -5.03 -6.97 -7.10
CA ARG A 123 -6.38 -6.57 -7.54
C ARG A 123 -6.44 -6.65 -9.06
N ALA A 124 -7.64 -6.55 -9.62
CA ALA A 124 -7.81 -6.45 -11.07
C ALA A 124 -6.97 -5.29 -11.62
N GLY A 125 -5.95 -5.60 -12.42
CA GLY A 125 -5.10 -4.64 -13.09
C GLY A 125 -4.03 -3.95 -12.23
N ARG A 126 -3.84 -4.31 -10.95
CA ARG A 126 -2.81 -3.69 -10.10
C ARG A 126 -2.31 -4.56 -8.96
N LEU A 127 -1.08 -4.31 -8.55
CA LEU A 127 -0.46 -4.82 -7.32
C LEU A 127 -0.41 -3.70 -6.28
N ASP A 128 -1.01 -3.92 -5.12
CA ASP A 128 -0.91 -3.04 -3.96
C ASP A 128 0.23 -3.48 -3.06
N LEU A 129 1.04 -2.53 -2.62
CA LEU A 129 2.04 -2.70 -1.57
C LEU A 129 1.66 -1.82 -0.39
N SER A 130 1.77 -2.36 0.82
CA SER A 130 1.58 -1.60 2.06
C SER A 130 2.55 -2.01 3.14
N MET A 131 2.97 -1.03 3.94
CA MET A 131 3.93 -1.20 5.03
C MET A 131 3.46 -0.40 6.24
N SER A 132 3.53 -1.03 7.41
CA SER A 132 3.38 -0.41 8.72
C SER A 132 4.59 -0.80 9.57
N ASP A 133 4.78 -0.17 10.72
CA ASP A 133 5.84 -0.59 11.64
C ASP A 133 5.56 -2.01 12.19
N ALA A 134 6.59 -2.87 12.30
CA ALA A 134 6.40 -4.25 12.75
C ALA A 134 6.14 -4.36 14.26
N ASP A 135 6.66 -3.41 15.04
CA ASP A 135 6.47 -3.35 16.49
C ASP A 135 5.23 -2.50 16.83
N GLU A 136 4.90 -1.54 15.95
CA GLU A 136 3.72 -0.68 16.05
C GLU A 136 2.85 -0.80 14.77
N PRO A 137 2.12 -1.91 14.58
CA PRO A 137 1.40 -2.22 13.33
C PRO A 137 0.29 -1.24 12.95
N TRP A 138 -0.03 -0.29 13.84
CA TRP A 138 -1.01 0.76 13.63
C TRP A 138 -0.40 2.11 13.29
N ASP A 139 0.93 2.20 13.19
CA ASP A 139 1.67 3.42 12.94
C ASP A 139 2.74 3.26 11.85
N VAL A 140 3.16 4.39 11.30
CA VAL A 140 4.35 4.52 10.45
C VAL A 140 5.40 5.24 11.27
N THR A 141 6.52 4.58 11.52
CA THR A 141 7.66 5.20 12.18
C THR A 141 8.75 5.58 11.16
N ALA A 142 9.76 6.33 11.61
CA ALA A 142 10.95 6.57 10.80
C ALA A 142 11.67 5.26 10.37
N ARG A 143 11.49 4.16 11.13
CA ARG A 143 12.00 2.84 10.75
C ARG A 143 11.26 2.31 9.52
N THR A 144 9.94 2.40 9.50
CA THR A 144 9.10 2.01 8.36
C THR A 144 9.45 2.83 7.12
N VAL A 145 9.70 4.13 7.27
CA VAL A 145 10.12 5.00 6.14
C VAL A 145 11.47 4.58 5.58
N ARG A 146 12.48 4.29 6.43
CA ARG A 146 13.78 3.77 5.97
C ARG A 146 13.64 2.43 5.27
N ALA A 147 12.81 1.54 5.78
CA ALA A 147 12.53 0.25 5.14
C ALA A 147 11.86 0.45 3.76
N ALA A 148 10.89 1.36 3.67
CA ALA A 148 10.24 1.70 2.40
C ALA A 148 11.24 2.27 1.39
N GLN A 149 12.19 3.12 1.81
CA GLN A 149 13.26 3.61 0.93
C GLN A 149 14.11 2.47 0.35
N SER A 150 14.40 1.42 1.12
CA SER A 150 15.07 0.22 0.59
C SER A 150 14.23 -0.51 -0.46
N VAL A 151 12.91 -0.63 -0.24
CA VAL A 151 11.98 -1.20 -1.22
C VAL A 151 11.89 -0.33 -2.48
N GLU A 152 11.90 1.00 -2.35
CA GLU A 152 11.85 1.93 -3.48
C GLU A 152 13.01 1.75 -4.46
N LEU A 153 14.17 1.25 -4.01
CA LEU A 153 15.28 0.93 -4.91
C LEU A 153 14.88 -0.13 -5.95
N LEU A 154 14.04 -1.10 -5.58
CA LEU A 154 13.50 -2.12 -6.48
C LEU A 154 12.29 -1.62 -7.28
N LEU A 155 11.63 -0.54 -6.84
CA LEU A 155 10.53 0.10 -7.57
C LEU A 155 11.03 1.06 -8.66
N ARG A 156 12.25 1.61 -8.55
CA ARG A 156 12.80 2.56 -9.54
C ARG A 156 12.76 2.05 -10.98
N PRO A 157 13.15 0.80 -11.30
CA PRO A 157 13.01 0.27 -12.66
C PRO A 157 11.55 0.16 -13.13
N LEU A 158 10.60 0.13 -12.19
CA LEU A 158 9.16 0.00 -12.42
C LEU A 158 8.43 1.35 -12.35
N ALA A 159 9.14 2.48 -12.37
CA ALA A 159 8.54 3.80 -12.16
C ALA A 159 7.40 4.12 -13.13
N GLY A 160 7.51 3.67 -14.40
CA GLY A 160 6.46 3.85 -15.42
C GLY A 160 5.15 3.09 -15.13
N LEU A 161 5.15 2.19 -14.15
CA LEU A 161 3.98 1.42 -13.73
C LEU A 161 3.30 2.00 -12.50
N CYS A 162 3.94 2.96 -11.83
CA CYS A 162 3.47 3.45 -10.54
C CYS A 162 2.17 4.24 -10.67
N ILE A 163 1.20 3.89 -9.84
CA ILE A 163 -0.08 4.59 -9.72
C ILE A 163 0.02 5.55 -8.53
N ASP A 164 -0.09 6.86 -8.80
CA ASP A 164 -0.04 7.92 -7.78
C ASP A 164 -1.28 8.84 -7.90
N PRO A 165 -2.13 8.97 -6.86
CA PRO A 165 -2.01 8.30 -5.57
C PRO A 165 -2.34 6.79 -5.64
N PRO A 166 -1.71 5.96 -4.80
CA PRO A 166 -2.05 4.54 -4.69
C PRO A 166 -3.48 4.31 -4.19
N GLN A 167 -4.04 5.32 -3.51
CA GLN A 167 -5.42 5.34 -3.03
C GLN A 167 -5.98 6.76 -3.17
N GLU A 168 -7.17 6.87 -3.76
CA GLU A 168 -7.87 8.15 -3.85
C GLU A 168 -8.39 8.62 -2.49
N GLY A 169 -8.51 9.93 -2.33
CA GLY A 169 -9.08 10.57 -1.15
C GLY A 169 -8.04 11.27 -0.26
N ARG A 170 -8.56 12.05 0.71
CA ARG A 170 -7.75 12.93 1.56
C ARG A 170 -6.85 12.19 2.56
N ASN A 171 -7.08 10.90 2.80
CA ASN A 171 -6.29 10.13 3.74
C ASN A 171 -4.93 9.71 3.18
N CYS A 172 -4.79 9.67 1.85
CA CYS A 172 -3.52 9.40 1.18
C CYS A 172 -2.83 10.73 0.86
N LEU A 173 -1.67 10.98 1.48
CA LEU A 173 -0.90 12.19 1.27
C LEU A 173 -0.10 12.07 -0.02
N SER A 174 -0.60 12.67 -1.11
CA SER A 174 0.03 12.71 -2.42
C SER A 174 0.11 14.13 -2.96
N PRO A 175 0.93 14.41 -4.00
CA PRO A 175 0.99 15.74 -4.60
C PRO A 175 -0.37 16.26 -5.08
N LYS A 176 -1.26 15.34 -5.49
CA LYS A 176 -2.63 15.66 -5.92
C LYS A 176 -3.53 16.14 -4.77
N SER A 177 -3.44 15.49 -3.61
CA SER A 177 -4.34 15.76 -2.48
C SER A 177 -3.77 16.76 -1.46
N HIS A 178 -2.43 16.82 -1.32
CA HIS A 178 -1.72 17.63 -0.32
C HIS A 178 -0.47 18.30 -0.93
N PRO A 179 -0.61 19.15 -1.96
CA PRO A 179 0.53 19.76 -2.66
C PRO A 179 1.48 20.55 -1.73
N TRP A 180 0.96 21.09 -0.61
CA TRP A 180 1.73 21.84 0.41
C TRP A 180 2.84 21.03 1.11
N LEU A 181 2.82 19.69 1.01
CA LEU A 181 3.91 18.84 1.48
C LEU A 181 5.14 18.90 0.56
N TRP A 182 4.95 19.24 -0.72
CA TRP A 182 6.03 19.36 -1.71
C TRP A 182 6.34 20.80 -2.11
N ALA A 183 5.47 21.76 -1.77
CA ALA A 183 5.75 23.17 -1.95
C ALA A 183 6.96 23.62 -1.13
N ASP A 184 7.76 24.53 -1.69
CA ASP A 184 8.87 25.11 -0.94
C ASP A 184 8.34 26.07 0.14
N PRO A 185 9.03 26.19 1.29
CA PRO A 185 8.62 27.10 2.37
C PRO A 185 8.48 28.56 1.93
N ALA A 186 9.11 28.94 0.82
CA ALA A 186 9.08 30.28 0.26
C ALA A 186 7.77 30.61 -0.49
N ASP A 187 6.96 29.62 -0.83
CA ASP A 187 5.71 29.80 -1.59
C ASP A 187 4.49 30.09 -0.70
N ASP A 188 4.62 30.02 0.64
CA ASP A 188 3.53 30.25 1.60
C ASP A 188 3.34 31.76 1.98
N HIS A 189 4.11 32.64 1.33
CA HIS A 189 4.14 34.09 1.58
C HIS A 189 3.86 34.96 0.34
N ARG A 190 3.27 34.40 -0.73
CA ARG A 190 2.76 35.19 -1.87
C ARG A 190 1.25 35.24 -1.91
#